data_AF-A0A6H3NJT8-F1
#
_entry.id   AF-A0A6H3NJT8-F1
#
_cell.length_a   1.000
_cell.length_b   1.000
_cell.length_c   1.000
_cell.angle_alpha   90.00
_cell.angle_beta   90.00
_cell.angle_gamma   90.00
#
_symmetry.space_group_name_H-M   'P 1'
#
loop_
_entity.id
_entity.type
_entity.pdbx_description
1 polymer ?
#
loop_
_entity_poly.entity_id
_entity_poly.type
_entity_poly.pdbx_seq_one_letter_code
_entity_poly.pdbx_strand_id
1 'polypeptide(L)' 'MEDFLPPPDKLIVKEDNSKVTILLSKKSITFFKDQSKKSGVPYQSMIKRVLDLYADKFAHK' A
#
# COMPACT_ATOMS: atom_id res chain seq x y z
N MET A 1 28.24 23.35 -2.19
CA MET A 1 27.45 22.13 -1.98
C MET A 1 26.35 22.49 -1.01
N GLU A 2 25.15 22.75 -1.52
CA GLU A 2 23.96 22.89 -0.67
C GLU A 2 23.29 21.52 -0.62
N ASP A 3 23.73 20.69 0.32
CA ASP A 3 23.08 19.44 0.66
C ASP A 3 22.36 19.65 1.98
N PHE A 4 21.19 20.27 1.91
CA PHE A 4 20.31 20.43 3.06
C PHE A 4 18.96 19.80 2.73
N LEU A 5 18.66 18.72 3.44
CA LEU A 5 17.31 18.16 3.49
C LEU A 5 16.32 19.27 3.91
N PRO A 6 15.10 19.29 3.34
CA PRO A 6 14.09 20.25 3.76
C PRO A 6 13.82 20.13 5.26
N PRO A 7 13.48 21.23 5.95
CA PRO A 7 13.19 21.21 7.38
C PRO A 7 12.11 20.17 7.73
N PRO A 8 12.11 19.57 8.94
CA PRO A 8 11.20 18.50 9.36
C PRO A 8 9.72 18.73 9.02
N ASP A 9 9.26 19.97 9.12
CA ASP A 9 7.87 20.36 8.82
C ASP A 9 7.51 20.23 7.33
N LYS A 10 8.51 20.17 6.44
CA LYS A 10 8.38 19.98 5.00
C LYS A 10 8.81 18.58 4.53
N LEU A 11 9.27 17.71 5.45
CA LEU A 11 9.60 16.31 5.14
C LEU A 11 8.35 15.41 5.09
N ILE A 12 7.20 15.90 5.57
CA ILE A 12 5.96 15.12 5.62
C ILE A 12 5.25 15.20 4.27
N VAL A 13 5.50 14.21 3.41
CA VAL A 13 4.60 13.91 2.29
C VAL A 13 3.36 13.23 2.88
N LYS A 14 2.24 13.94 2.97
CA LYS A 14 0.97 13.29 3.30
C LYS A 14 0.54 12.43 2.12
N GLU A 15 0.56 11.12 2.30
CA GLU A 15 -0.09 10.21 1.35
C GLU A 15 -1.62 10.45 1.37
N ASP A 16 -2.20 10.70 0.20
CA ASP A 16 -3.64 10.86 0.01
C ASP A 16 -4.35 9.50 0.06
N ASN A 17 -4.48 8.95 1.27
CA ASN A 17 -5.09 7.65 1.52
C ASN A 17 -6.54 7.82 2.04
N SER A 18 -7.50 7.16 1.39
CA SER A 18 -8.88 7.04 1.88
C SER A 18 -9.13 5.70 2.56
N LYS A 19 -9.73 5.72 3.76
CA LYS A 19 -10.15 4.48 4.45
C LYS A 19 -11.50 4.00 3.94
N VAL A 20 -11.56 2.74 3.55
CA VAL A 20 -12.76 2.08 3.03
C VAL A 20 -12.89 0.69 3.67
N THR A 21 -14.13 0.24 3.90
CA THR A 21 -14.42 -1.13 4.32
C THR A 21 -14.91 -1.93 3.13
N ILE A 22 -14.20 -3.01 2.79
CA ILE A 22 -14.58 -3.93 1.72
C ILE A 22 -14.67 -5.36 2.26
N LEU A 23 -15.64 -6.14 1.78
CA LEU A 23 -15.72 -7.57 2.05
C LEU A 23 -14.87 -8.34 1.04
N LEU A 24 -13.94 -9.15 1.54
CA LEU A 24 -13.08 -10.02 0.72
C LEU A 24 -13.40 -11.48 0.99
N SER A 25 -13.16 -12.33 -0.02
CA SER A 25 -13.33 -13.78 0.14
C SER A 25 -12.36 -14.34 1.19
N LYS A 26 -12.79 -15.38 1.92
CA LYS A 26 -11.91 -16.10 2.86
C LYS A 26 -10.64 -16.62 2.17
N LYS A 27 -10.78 -17.14 0.94
CA LYS A 27 -9.66 -17.62 0.12
C LYS A 27 -8.60 -16.54 -0.10
N SER A 28 -9.03 -15.33 -0.49
CA SER A 28 -8.13 -14.20 -0.71
C SER A 28 -7.38 -13.80 0.56
N ILE A 29 -8.09 -13.70 1.69
CA ILE A 29 -7.46 -13.33 2.97
C ILE A 29 -6.46 -14.39 3.42
N THR A 30 -6.80 -15.67 3.34
CA THR A 30 -5.89 -16.77 3.73
C THR A 30 -4.60 -16.73 2.91
N PHE A 31 -4.71 -16.55 1.58
CA PHE A 31 -3.54 -16.43 0.72
C PHE A 31 -2.58 -15.33 1.19
N PHE A 32 -3.07 -14.10 1.40
CA PHE A 32 -2.19 -13.00 1.82
C PHE A 32 -1.64 -13.18 3.23
N LYS A 33 -2.40 -13.78 4.15
CA LYS A 33 -1.89 -14.12 5.50
C LYS A 33 -0.73 -15.11 5.44
N ASP A 34 -0.80 -16.10 4.56
CA ASP A 34 0.29 -17.07 4.40
C ASP A 34 1.53 -16.45 3.74
N GLN A 35 1.34 -15.55 2.77
CA GLN A 35 2.46 -14.79 2.18
C GLN A 35 3.09 -13.82 3.18
N SER A 36 2.29 -13.20 4.05
CA SER A 36 2.76 -12.31 5.11
C SER A 36 3.69 -13.03 6.09
N LYS A 37 3.34 -14.26 6.50
CA LYS A 37 4.21 -15.08 7.37
C LYS A 37 5.57 -15.42 6.73
N LYS A 38 5.61 -15.59 5.40
CA LYS A 38 6.83 -15.95 4.67
C LYS A 38 7.76 -14.76 4.43
N SER A 39 7.18 -13.60 4.15
CA SER A 39 7.91 -12.39 3.74
C SER A 39 8.16 -11.39 4.87
N GLY A 40 7.42 -11.50 5.99
CA GLY A 40 7.42 -10.51 7.06
C GLY A 40 6.66 -9.22 6.73
N VAL A 41 6.09 -9.10 5.53
CA VAL A 41 5.33 -7.93 5.10
C VAL A 41 3.88 -8.07 5.56
N PRO A 42 3.24 -7.03 6.13
CA PRO A 42 1.83 -7.08 6.53
C PRO A 42 0.90 -7.43 5.35
N TYR A 43 -0.02 -8.36 5.57
CA TYR A 43 -0.94 -8.80 4.51
C TYR A 43 -1.83 -7.66 3.98
N GLN A 44 -2.15 -6.66 4.80
CA GLN A 44 -2.88 -5.47 4.36
C GLN A 44 -2.11 -4.67 3.32
N SER A 45 -0.79 -4.51 3.50
CA SER A 45 0.08 -3.81 2.54
C SER A 45 0.14 -4.53 1.20
N MET A 46 0.14 -5.87 1.22
CA MET A 46 0.06 -6.68 0.00
C MET A 46 -1.27 -6.46 -0.74
N ILE A 47 -2.40 -6.45 -0.01
CA ILE A 47 -3.72 -6.18 -0.58
C ILE A 47 -3.76 -4.77 -1.18
N LYS A 48 -3.30 -3.75 -0.45
CA LYS A 48 -3.19 -2.37 -0.94
C LYS A 48 -2.42 -2.34 -2.26
N ARG A 49 -1.22 -2.95 -2.29
CA ARG A 49 -0.37 -2.95 -3.49
C ARG A 49 -1.03 -3.59 -4.70
N VAL A 50 -1.80 -4.66 -4.51
CA VAL A 50 -2.55 -5.30 -5.61
C VAL A 50 -3.63 -4.37 -6.15
N LEU A 51 -4.36 -3.67 -5.28
CA LEU A 51 -5.38 -2.70 -5.68
C LEU A 51 -4.76 -1.51 -6.43
N ASP A 52 -3.65 -0.97 -5.92
CA ASP A 52 -2.92 0.12 -6.56
C ASP A 52 -2.46 -0.28 -7.97
N LEU A 53 -1.79 -1.44 -8.10
CA LEU A 53 -1.32 -1.96 -9.39
C LEU A 53 -2.47 -2.23 -10.38
N TYR A 54 -3.62 -2.67 -9.88
CA TYR A 54 -4.80 -2.86 -10.72
C TYR A 54 -5.33 -1.51 -11.20
N ALA A 55 -5.49 -0.54 -10.32
CA ALA A 55 -5.95 0.80 -10.67
C ALA A 55 -5.00 1.47 -11.68
N ASP A 56 -3.68 1.46 -11.41
CA ASP A 56 -2.65 2.03 -12.30
C ASP A 56 -2.74 1.46 -13.72
N LYS A 57 -2.97 0.14 -13.82
CA LYS A 57 -3.06 -0.55 -15.11
C LYS A 57 -4.27 -0.13 -15.95
N PHE A 58 -5.38 0.27 -15.33
CA PHE A 58 -6.64 0.54 -16.02
C PHE A 58 -7.09 2.01 -15.97
N ALA A 59 -6.47 2.85 -15.14
CA ALA A 59 -6.79 4.29 -15.06
C ALA A 59 -6.27 5.10 -16.25
N HIS A 60 -5.28 4.59 -16.98
CA HIS A 60 -4.68 5.24 -18.16
C HIS A 60 -5.14 4.65 -19.50
N LYS A 61 -6.30 3.98 -19.51
CA LYS A 61 -6.91 3.42 -20.72
C LYS A 61 -8.14 4.20 -21.13
#